data_AF-A0A388K7A5-F1
#
_entry.id   AF-A0A388K7A5-F1
#
_cell.length_a   1.000
_cell.length_b   1.000
_cell.length_c   1.000
_cell.angle_alpha   90.00
_cell.angle_beta   90.00
_cell.angle_gamma   90.00
#
_symmetry.space_group_name_H-M   'P 1'
#
loop_
_entity.id
_entity.type
_entity.pdbx_description
1 polymer ?
#
loop_
_entity_poly.entity_id
_entity_poly.type
_entity_poly.pdbx_seq_one_letter_code
_entity_poly.pdbx_strand_id
1 'polypeptide(L)'
;MEVLRALANCPPAKHAAVFLFNTGEESGLLGAHSFITQHPWRFSVRAAIDLEAMGVGGRSILFQAGPDGWLLRKFAEVAPYPDGQIVPQHDSLKLYREGSLQHSGDNLVALLRSVTLSDEFEQQRNVSWKTDTKEETPVYVSVGSTMFVLSMASAHRLYQSGIIASLFLLFVAPLFQHALSGKSDAAHPDASQFATWKLGLHMFTALALSLSTVMFTVVGAVSSAAAAAFLVSHPGFSYHSMPYVAHPWLVIGLFAAPALAGGLIAHKAGQVVVFKYLKWIGLCQRGPAIMSEVERLLYKGGVLLWMVILVVADRNSLGSAILAFVLMMAPMLTYLLLEGDGQSWTTNGPRTGLRWCTTVLALAVPLLATSMAAIRLPAFLVGTFTSMDRNPGGAPLFMPSLFISILVALLVSTFLVYLFPYAHRQGATLWLIGFSLFIMATSFFTVHQQILPPLSDTLTRKVNVMHYFDADRSAGFVTFFSLTPGALDEEVKTMNVEGLSCKKDMLIDFVHFNVTYACTKGTDYRAQPFDDSTLRAPKLELVPNGGSSRSSSVRRDDEPMHVFIDAGGSMRWAIAINSDIVANYSLATRSGSVDDENST
;
A
#
# COMPACT_ATOMS: atom_id res chain seq x y z
N MET A 1 6.95 -20.32 17.76
CA MET A 1 7.55 -21.51 18.43
C MET A 1 8.94 -21.21 18.99
N GLU A 2 9.89 -20.74 18.19
CA GLU A 2 11.25 -20.48 18.69
C GLU A 2 11.32 -19.46 19.84
N VAL A 3 10.52 -18.40 19.77
CA VAL A 3 10.41 -17.42 20.87
C VAL A 3 9.88 -18.05 22.17
N LEU A 4 8.93 -18.98 22.08
CA LEU A 4 8.45 -19.73 23.24
C LEU A 4 9.58 -20.57 23.85
N ARG A 5 10.35 -21.28 23.02
CA ARG A 5 11.54 -22.04 23.46
C ARG A 5 12.57 -21.14 24.14
N ALA A 6 12.84 -19.96 23.57
CA ALA A 6 13.79 -19.00 24.14
C ALA A 6 13.32 -18.46 25.50
N LEU A 7 12.04 -18.08 25.63
CA LEU A 7 11.47 -17.59 26.89
C LEU A 7 11.38 -18.68 27.96
N ALA A 8 11.07 -19.92 27.59
CA ALA A 8 11.04 -21.05 28.53
C ALA A 8 12.41 -21.34 29.18
N ASN A 9 13.51 -20.95 28.51
CA ASN A 9 14.87 -21.08 29.04
C ASN A 9 15.36 -19.82 29.77
N CYS A 10 14.53 -18.77 29.85
CA CYS A 10 14.85 -17.57 30.63
C CYS A 10 14.45 -17.75 32.10
N PRO A 11 15.00 -16.93 33.02
CA PRO A 11 14.52 -16.85 34.39
C PRO A 11 13.01 -16.57 34.45
N PRO A 12 12.31 -17.04 35.50
CA PRO A 12 10.87 -16.87 35.63
C PRO A 12 10.48 -15.38 35.56
N ALA A 13 9.46 -15.09 34.75
CA ALA A 13 8.96 -13.74 34.57
C ALA A 13 7.89 -13.37 35.60
N LYS A 14 7.67 -12.07 35.81
CA LYS A 14 6.65 -11.55 36.73
C LYS A 14 5.23 -11.74 36.18
N HIS A 15 5.09 -11.62 34.86
CA HIS A 15 3.81 -11.75 34.15
C HIS A 15 3.84 -12.94 33.18
N ALA A 16 2.69 -13.59 33.02
CA ALA A 16 2.55 -14.72 32.10
C ALA A 16 2.46 -14.24 30.64
N ALA A 17 3.10 -14.98 29.73
CA ALA A 17 2.93 -14.84 28.28
C ALA A 17 2.03 -15.96 27.76
N VAL A 18 0.94 -15.60 27.07
CA VAL A 18 0.03 -16.54 26.42
C VAL A 18 0.37 -16.58 24.93
N PHE A 19 0.73 -17.76 24.42
CA PHE A 19 0.94 -17.99 23.00
C PHE A 19 -0.35 -18.54 22.39
N LEU A 20 -1.04 -17.72 21.59
CA LEU A 20 -2.25 -18.10 20.88
C LEU A 20 -1.90 -18.51 19.45
N PHE A 21 -2.09 -19.80 19.12
CA PHE A 21 -2.00 -20.31 17.76
C PHE A 21 -3.42 -20.41 17.20
N ASN A 22 -3.94 -19.30 16.68
CA ASN A 22 -5.27 -19.22 16.10
C ASN A 22 -5.29 -19.73 14.65
N THR A 23 -6.43 -20.29 14.23
CA THR A 23 -6.70 -20.70 12.85
C THR A 23 -7.81 -19.83 12.25
N GLY A 24 -8.00 -19.89 10.93
CA GLY A 24 -9.08 -19.17 10.24
C GLY A 24 -8.90 -17.65 10.20
N GLU A 25 -7.66 -17.15 10.24
CA GLU A 25 -7.33 -15.72 10.05
C GLU A 25 -7.83 -15.22 8.69
N GLU A 26 -7.40 -15.88 7.61
CA GLU A 26 -7.74 -15.54 6.23
C GLU A 26 -9.26 -15.60 5.95
N SER A 27 -9.98 -16.38 6.75
CA SER A 27 -11.44 -16.53 6.71
C SER A 27 -12.18 -15.49 7.57
N GLY A 28 -11.50 -14.43 8.03
CA GLY A 28 -12.10 -13.35 8.81
C GLY A 28 -11.80 -13.42 10.31
N LEU A 29 -10.58 -13.78 10.69
CA LEU A 29 -10.08 -13.76 12.07
C LEU A 29 -10.82 -14.72 13.02
N LEU A 30 -11.38 -15.82 12.51
CA LEU A 30 -12.31 -16.68 13.25
C LEU A 30 -11.72 -17.21 14.57
N GLY A 31 -10.48 -17.69 14.56
CA GLY A 31 -9.84 -18.21 15.77
C GLY A 31 -9.55 -17.12 16.82
N ALA A 32 -9.13 -15.92 16.38
CA ALA A 32 -8.95 -14.79 17.29
C ALA A 32 -10.29 -14.30 17.85
N HIS A 33 -11.33 -14.28 17.01
CA HIS A 33 -12.69 -13.92 17.39
C HIS A 33 -13.26 -14.90 18.43
N SER A 34 -13.07 -16.20 18.25
CA SER A 34 -13.45 -17.23 19.24
C SER A 34 -12.76 -16.99 20.59
N PHE A 35 -11.45 -16.74 20.59
CA PHE A 35 -10.70 -16.50 21.83
C PHE A 35 -11.26 -15.27 22.59
N ILE A 36 -11.45 -14.14 21.91
CA ILE A 36 -11.90 -12.92 22.57
C ILE A 36 -13.37 -12.97 22.98
N THR A 37 -14.22 -13.77 22.31
CA THR A 37 -15.66 -13.84 22.62
C THR A 37 -16.00 -14.91 23.66
N GLN A 38 -15.24 -16.00 23.73
CA GLN A 38 -15.63 -17.19 24.51
C GLN A 38 -14.61 -17.60 25.58
N HIS A 39 -13.31 -17.33 25.38
CA HIS A 39 -12.28 -17.90 26.24
C HIS A 39 -12.14 -17.14 27.58
N PRO A 40 -12.13 -17.82 28.75
CA PRO A 40 -12.05 -17.16 30.07
C PRO A 40 -10.79 -16.30 30.26
N TRP A 41 -9.65 -16.69 29.66
CA TRP A 41 -8.40 -15.93 29.79
C TRP A 41 -8.42 -14.56 29.13
N ARG A 42 -9.41 -14.25 28.28
CA ARG A 42 -9.53 -12.93 27.65
C ARG A 42 -9.47 -11.78 28.67
N PHE A 43 -10.05 -11.99 29.85
CA PHE A 43 -10.13 -10.98 30.91
C PHE A 43 -8.78 -10.76 31.63
N SER A 44 -7.80 -11.65 31.41
CA SER A 44 -6.46 -11.55 31.96
C SER A 44 -5.45 -10.94 30.98
N VAL A 45 -5.78 -10.86 29.69
CA VAL A 45 -4.90 -10.30 28.66
C VAL A 45 -4.84 -8.78 28.81
N ARG A 46 -3.62 -8.23 28.91
CA ARG A 46 -3.36 -6.78 29.06
C ARG A 46 -2.70 -6.15 27.83
N ALA A 47 -1.99 -6.95 27.05
CA ALA A 47 -1.39 -6.56 25.78
C ALA A 47 -1.42 -7.76 24.84
N ALA A 48 -1.52 -7.49 23.55
CA ALA A 48 -1.43 -8.49 22.49
C ALA A 48 -0.37 -8.05 21.48
N ILE A 49 0.45 -9.01 21.06
CA ILE A 49 1.38 -8.86 19.94
C ILE A 49 0.95 -9.89 18.91
N ASP A 50 0.54 -9.39 17.74
CA ASP A 50 0.21 -10.24 16.61
C ASP A 50 1.44 -10.37 15.69
N LEU A 51 1.64 -11.57 15.15
CA LEU A 51 2.84 -11.91 14.36
C LEU A 51 2.41 -12.46 13.01
N GLU A 52 2.51 -11.63 11.99
CA GLU A 52 2.09 -11.98 10.63
C GLU A 52 3.23 -11.75 9.62
N ALA A 53 3.37 -12.64 8.64
CA ALA A 53 4.31 -12.52 7.52
C ALA A 53 5.78 -12.18 7.90
N MET A 54 6.26 -12.69 9.04
CA MET A 54 7.60 -12.35 9.60
C MET A 54 8.81 -12.91 8.82
N GLY A 55 8.60 -13.66 7.75
CA GLY A 55 9.53 -14.67 7.28
C GLY A 55 10.34 -14.42 6.00
N VAL A 56 9.87 -13.53 5.14
CA VAL A 56 10.37 -13.44 3.75
C VAL A 56 11.70 -12.65 3.62
N GLY A 57 12.40 -12.45 4.75
CA GLY A 57 13.63 -11.66 4.83
C GLY A 57 13.38 -10.16 4.81
N GLY A 58 14.33 -9.41 5.37
CA GLY A 58 14.14 -7.99 5.68
C GLY A 58 13.88 -7.79 7.17
N ARG A 59 13.49 -6.57 7.56
CA ARG A 59 13.23 -6.24 8.97
C ARG A 59 11.71 -6.32 9.21
N SER A 60 11.26 -6.83 10.35
CA SER A 60 9.81 -6.93 10.67
C SER A 60 9.14 -5.55 10.70
N ILE A 61 7.90 -5.37 10.19
CA ILE A 61 7.09 -4.15 10.44
C ILE A 61 6.24 -4.33 11.68
N LEU A 62 6.09 -3.23 12.41
CA LEU A 62 4.83 -2.90 13.04
C LEU A 62 3.76 -2.44 12.03
N PHE A 63 2.88 -3.36 11.64
CA PHE A 63 1.77 -3.07 10.72
C PHE A 63 0.68 -2.20 11.36
N GLN A 64 0.34 -2.48 12.61
CA GLN A 64 -0.68 -1.77 13.37
C GLN A 64 -0.30 -1.72 14.84
N ALA A 65 -0.62 -0.60 15.51
CA ALA A 65 -0.42 -0.43 16.94
C ALA A 65 -1.73 -0.02 17.65
N GLY A 66 -1.88 -0.45 18.89
CA GLY A 66 -2.97 -0.01 19.77
C GLY A 66 -2.78 1.44 20.27
N PRO A 67 -3.83 2.06 20.81
CA PRO A 67 -3.86 3.49 21.15
C PRO A 67 -2.95 3.90 22.32
N ASP A 68 -2.71 3.03 23.31
CA ASP A 68 -1.92 3.33 24.53
C ASP A 68 -0.44 3.64 24.22
N GLY A 69 0.09 3.05 23.14
CA GLY A 69 1.46 3.26 22.68
C GLY A 69 2.56 2.83 23.65
N TRP A 70 2.23 2.38 24.87
CA TRP A 70 3.20 1.89 25.85
C TRP A 70 4.02 0.72 25.29
N LEU A 71 3.34 -0.28 24.72
CA LEU A 71 3.98 -1.44 24.11
C LEU A 71 4.91 -1.05 22.96
N LEU A 72 4.52 -0.02 22.20
CA LEU A 72 5.30 0.51 21.10
C LEU A 72 6.55 1.27 21.58
N ARG A 73 6.41 2.11 22.62
CA ARG A 73 7.55 2.79 23.25
C ARG A 73 8.55 1.78 23.80
N LYS A 74 8.06 0.72 24.47
CA LYS A 74 8.90 -0.38 24.95
C LYS A 74 9.59 -1.10 23.80
N PHE A 75 8.89 -1.37 22.70
CA PHE A 75 9.51 -1.95 21.51
C PHE A 75 10.64 -1.08 20.95
N ALA A 76 10.42 0.22 20.78
CA ALA A 76 11.45 1.14 20.31
C ALA A 76 12.65 1.27 21.28
N GLU A 77 12.43 1.08 22.58
CA GLU A 77 13.47 1.12 23.62
C GLU A 77 14.35 -0.13 23.63
N VAL A 78 13.75 -1.32 23.50
CA VAL A 78 14.44 -2.60 23.81
C VAL A 78 14.75 -3.46 22.59
N ALA A 79 14.09 -3.24 21.45
CA ALA A 79 14.34 -4.02 20.24
C ALA A 79 15.76 -3.72 19.71
N PRO A 80 16.59 -4.75 19.44
CA PRO A 80 17.93 -4.53 18.88
C PRO A 80 17.91 -3.98 17.44
N TYR A 81 16.87 -4.31 16.67
CA TYR A 81 16.73 -3.96 15.26
C TYR A 81 15.31 -3.45 14.94
N PRO A 82 14.85 -2.33 15.54
CA PRO A 82 13.51 -1.83 15.31
C PRO A 82 13.39 -1.30 13.87
N ASP A 83 12.40 -1.78 13.14
CA ASP A 83 12.06 -1.24 11.82
C ASP A 83 10.56 -1.36 11.55
N GLY A 84 10.12 -0.67 10.51
CA GLY A 84 8.74 -0.61 10.04
C GLY A 84 8.62 -1.02 8.57
N GLN A 85 9.31 -2.07 8.09
CA GLN A 85 9.30 -2.39 6.64
C GLN A 85 9.22 -3.87 6.21
N ILE A 86 8.08 -4.30 5.66
CA ILE A 86 7.81 -5.61 5.05
C ILE A 86 7.21 -5.31 3.68
N VAL A 87 7.68 -6.07 2.71
CA VAL A 87 7.02 -6.20 1.42
C VAL A 87 6.40 -7.58 1.43
N PRO A 88 5.06 -7.71 1.34
CA PRO A 88 4.40 -8.96 1.05
C PRO A 88 5.07 -9.54 -0.18
N GLN A 89 5.78 -10.64 0.03
CA GLN A 89 6.31 -11.46 -1.04
C GLN A 89 5.56 -12.78 -0.97
N HIS A 90 5.46 -13.44 -2.11
CA HIS A 90 4.74 -14.70 -2.19
C HIS A 90 5.36 -15.73 -1.26
N ASP A 91 4.52 -16.43 -0.50
CA ASP A 91 4.93 -17.45 0.47
C ASP A 91 5.62 -18.62 -0.24
N SER A 92 6.95 -18.59 -0.30
CA SER A 92 7.74 -19.73 -0.77
C SER A 92 8.88 -20.00 0.19
N LEU A 93 9.03 -21.26 0.60
CA LEU A 93 10.12 -21.70 1.48
C LEU A 93 11.50 -21.33 0.89
N LYS A 94 11.64 -21.27 -0.44
CA LYS A 94 12.88 -20.89 -1.13
C LYS A 94 13.32 -19.44 -0.85
N LEU A 95 12.41 -18.58 -0.39
CA LEU A 95 12.69 -17.18 -0.04
C LEU A 95 13.21 -17.04 1.40
N TYR A 96 13.06 -18.08 2.23
CA TYR A 96 13.56 -18.10 3.60
C TYR A 96 15.05 -18.48 3.57
N ARG A 97 15.91 -17.48 3.70
CA ARG A 97 17.35 -17.68 3.88
C ARG A 97 17.65 -17.90 5.36
N GLU A 98 18.72 -18.62 5.66
CA GLU A 98 19.21 -18.70 7.04
C GLU A 98 19.43 -17.29 7.61
N GLY A 99 18.95 -17.08 8.84
CA GLY A 99 18.97 -15.77 9.49
C GLY A 99 17.86 -14.79 9.07
N SER A 100 17.00 -15.11 8.10
CA SER A 100 15.92 -14.20 7.67
C SER A 100 14.94 -13.83 8.78
N LEU A 101 14.75 -14.74 9.73
CA LEU A 101 13.89 -14.60 10.90
C LEU A 101 14.63 -14.09 12.15
N GLN A 102 15.96 -14.02 12.12
CA GLN A 102 16.77 -13.80 13.31
C GLN A 102 16.47 -12.46 13.97
N HIS A 103 16.47 -11.37 13.20
CA HIS A 103 16.18 -10.04 13.73
C HIS A 103 14.77 -9.95 14.33
N SER A 104 13.77 -10.55 13.67
CA SER A 104 12.39 -10.59 14.16
C SER A 104 12.30 -11.36 15.48
N GLY A 105 13.01 -12.49 15.58
CA GLY A 105 13.12 -13.29 16.80
C GLY A 105 13.80 -12.52 17.93
N ASP A 106 14.96 -11.91 17.67
CA ASP A 106 15.74 -11.13 18.65
C ASP A 106 14.93 -9.96 19.21
N ASN A 107 14.27 -9.21 18.31
CA ASN A 107 13.36 -8.12 18.67
C ASN A 107 12.22 -8.60 19.57
N LEU A 108 11.56 -9.69 19.20
CA LEU A 108 10.40 -10.20 19.92
C LEU A 108 10.79 -10.78 21.29
N VAL A 109 11.90 -11.49 21.38
CA VAL A 109 12.43 -12.01 22.66
C VAL A 109 12.79 -10.85 23.59
N ALA A 110 13.46 -9.81 23.09
CA ALA A 110 13.80 -8.62 23.87
C ALA A 110 12.54 -7.89 24.37
N LEU A 111 11.57 -7.68 23.49
CA LEU A 111 10.29 -7.04 23.83
C LEU A 111 9.53 -7.84 24.90
N LEU A 112 9.30 -9.13 24.65
CA LEU A 112 8.53 -9.98 25.57
C LEU A 112 9.20 -10.08 26.92
N ARG A 113 10.52 -10.21 26.98
CA ARG A 113 11.27 -10.23 28.23
C ARG A 113 11.14 -8.91 28.99
N SER A 114 11.26 -7.78 28.30
CA SER A 114 11.08 -6.46 28.93
C SER A 114 9.67 -6.27 29.47
N VAL A 115 8.65 -6.65 28.70
CA VAL A 115 7.24 -6.50 29.08
C VAL A 115 6.89 -7.40 30.27
N THR A 116 7.30 -8.68 30.22
CA THR A 116 6.96 -9.66 31.26
C THR A 116 7.70 -9.45 32.58
N LEU A 117 8.79 -8.69 32.58
CA LEU A 117 9.51 -8.27 33.78
C LEU A 117 9.12 -6.87 34.28
N SER A 118 8.36 -6.10 33.49
CA SER A 118 8.05 -4.70 33.81
C SER A 118 7.01 -4.57 34.92
N ASP A 119 7.30 -3.70 35.89
CA ASP A 119 6.33 -3.27 36.90
C ASP A 119 5.26 -2.34 36.31
N GLU A 120 5.59 -1.60 35.24
CA GLU A 120 4.66 -0.70 34.55
C GLU A 120 3.50 -1.46 33.89
N PHE A 121 3.70 -2.75 33.56
CA PHE A 121 2.67 -3.60 32.95
C PHE A 121 1.44 -3.77 33.85
N GLU A 122 1.60 -3.64 35.17
CA GLU A 122 0.47 -3.70 36.11
C GLU A 122 -0.46 -2.49 35.99
N GLN A 123 0.08 -1.33 35.59
CA GLN A 123 -0.65 -0.07 35.49
C GLN A 123 -1.58 -0.01 34.26
N GLN A 124 -1.31 -0.84 33.25
CA GLN A 124 -2.06 -0.89 31.98
C GLN A 124 -3.54 -1.32 32.13
N ARG A 125 -3.95 -1.93 33.26
CA ARG A 125 -5.35 -2.31 33.51
C ARG A 125 -6.21 -1.18 34.08
N ASN A 126 -5.59 -0.16 34.67
CA ASN A 126 -6.30 0.98 35.28
C ASN A 126 -6.56 2.12 34.30
N VAL A 127 -5.94 2.06 33.12
CA VAL A 127 -6.29 2.93 32.00
C VAL A 127 -7.59 2.37 31.44
N SER A 128 -8.73 2.94 31.84
CA SER A 128 -9.98 2.69 31.11
C SER A 128 -9.66 2.93 29.64
N TRP A 129 -10.04 2.02 28.75
CA TRP A 129 -10.00 2.22 27.30
C TRP A 129 -10.95 3.38 26.94
N LYS A 130 -10.60 4.59 27.37
CA LYS A 130 -11.23 5.83 27.00
C LYS A 130 -10.91 5.94 25.53
N THR A 131 -11.94 5.73 24.74
CA THR A 131 -11.99 5.84 23.28
C THR A 131 -11.58 7.22 22.75
N ASP A 132 -11.01 8.11 23.57
CA ASP A 132 -10.94 9.55 23.30
C ASP A 132 -9.59 10.22 23.65
N THR A 133 -8.49 9.49 23.86
CA THR A 133 -7.16 10.10 23.99
C THR A 133 -6.42 10.15 22.66
N LYS A 134 -6.98 10.86 21.66
CA LYS A 134 -6.26 11.16 20.39
C LYS A 134 -4.86 11.73 20.64
N GLU A 135 -4.65 12.42 21.77
CA GLU A 135 -3.38 13.05 22.15
C GLU A 135 -2.26 12.07 22.58
N GLU A 136 -2.62 10.89 23.07
CA GLU A 136 -1.66 9.86 23.55
C GLU A 136 -1.27 8.85 22.47
N THR A 137 -1.98 8.86 21.33
CA THR A 137 -1.66 7.96 20.23
C THR A 137 -0.21 8.17 19.78
N PRO A 138 0.60 7.11 19.71
CA PRO A 138 2.00 7.24 19.32
C PRO A 138 2.11 7.44 17.81
N VAL A 139 2.85 8.46 17.40
CA VAL A 139 3.34 8.62 16.04
C VAL A 139 4.76 8.11 15.99
N TYR A 140 5.06 7.19 15.08
CA TYR A 140 6.40 6.63 14.97
C TYR A 140 7.00 6.86 13.59
N VAL A 141 8.30 7.07 13.56
CA VAL A 141 9.10 7.20 12.34
C VAL A 141 10.38 6.42 12.49
N SER A 142 10.64 5.55 11.52
CA SER A 142 11.92 4.87 11.41
C SER A 142 12.81 5.64 10.44
N VAL A 143 14.00 6.03 10.90
CA VAL A 143 15.06 6.58 10.05
C VAL A 143 16.27 5.66 10.18
N GLY A 144 16.65 4.97 9.10
CA GLY A 144 17.75 4.00 9.14
C GLY A 144 17.41 2.79 10.02
N SER A 145 18.16 2.58 11.11
CA SER A 145 17.94 1.51 12.10
C SER A 145 17.33 2.00 13.41
N THR A 146 16.96 3.29 13.48
CA THR A 146 16.45 3.91 14.70
C THR A 146 14.98 4.27 14.54
N MET A 147 14.18 3.90 15.54
CA MET A 147 12.75 4.20 15.61
C MET A 147 12.51 5.34 16.59
N PHE A 148 11.98 6.46 16.10
CA PHE A 148 11.57 7.60 16.91
C PHE A 148 10.09 7.48 17.21
N VAL A 149 9.71 7.58 18.49
CA VAL A 149 8.32 7.58 18.93
C VAL A 149 8.00 8.96 19.52
N LEU A 150 7.02 9.62 18.95
CA LEU A 150 6.50 10.92 19.36
C LEU A 150 5.06 10.74 19.84
N SER A 151 4.64 11.46 20.88
CA SER A 151 3.20 11.56 21.17
C SER A 151 2.51 12.40 20.09
N MET A 152 1.26 12.08 19.76
CA MET A 152 0.48 12.89 18.82
C MET A 152 0.41 14.37 19.26
N ALA A 153 0.34 14.65 20.56
CA ALA A 153 0.41 16.02 21.08
C ALA A 153 1.75 16.74 20.75
N SER A 154 2.87 16.03 20.83
CA SER A 154 4.20 16.59 20.47
C SER A 154 4.33 16.77 18.97
N ALA A 155 3.82 15.80 18.20
CA ALA A 155 3.75 15.87 16.75
C ALA A 155 2.91 17.06 16.29
N HIS A 156 1.73 17.27 16.87
CA HIS A 156 0.86 18.41 16.60
C HIS A 156 1.57 19.74 16.84
N ARG A 157 2.24 19.90 18.00
CA ARG A 157 3.04 21.13 18.29
C ARG A 157 4.14 21.35 17.26
N LEU A 158 4.85 20.29 16.88
CA LEU A 158 5.90 20.36 15.85
C LEU A 158 5.31 20.81 14.51
N TYR A 159 4.23 20.18 14.05
CA TYR A 159 3.58 20.50 12.78
C TYR A 159 3.05 21.92 12.75
N GLN A 160 2.34 22.35 13.80
CA GLN A 160 1.81 23.71 13.92
C GLN A 160 2.94 24.75 13.93
N SER A 161 4.05 24.49 14.64
CA SER A 161 5.21 25.39 14.63
C SER A 161 5.85 25.50 13.24
N GLY A 162 5.96 24.39 12.50
CA GLY A 162 6.49 24.39 11.14
C GLY A 162 5.56 25.09 10.14
N ILE A 163 4.25 24.94 10.29
CA ILE A 163 3.25 25.65 9.47
C ILE A 163 3.36 27.16 9.73
N ILE A 164 3.38 27.60 10.99
CA ILE A 164 3.50 29.01 11.36
C ILE A 164 4.82 29.60 10.84
N ALA A 165 5.94 28.91 11.04
CA ALA A 165 7.24 29.33 10.52
C ALA A 165 7.23 29.44 8.98
N SER A 166 6.60 28.49 8.30
CA SER A 166 6.49 28.50 6.83
C SER A 166 5.63 29.67 6.33
N LEU A 167 4.49 29.93 6.96
CA LEU A 167 3.64 31.08 6.64
C LEU A 167 4.37 32.41 6.86
N PHE A 168 5.10 32.53 7.97
CA PHE A 168 5.92 33.71 8.26
C PHE A 168 6.97 33.93 7.17
N LEU A 169 7.70 32.89 6.78
CA LEU A 169 8.73 32.98 5.75
C LEU A 169 8.17 33.26 4.34
N LEU A 170 7.01 32.70 3.99
CA LEU A 170 6.41 32.87 2.65
C LEU A 170 5.79 34.25 2.46
N PHE A 171 5.15 34.80 3.50
CA PHE A 171 4.30 35.98 3.40
C PHE A 171 4.78 37.19 4.20
N VAL A 172 5.25 36.99 5.43
CA VAL A 172 5.55 38.10 6.35
C VAL A 172 6.98 38.62 6.13
N ALA A 173 7.96 37.72 6.00
CA ALA A 173 9.36 38.10 5.82
C ALA A 173 9.60 38.98 4.56
N PRO A 174 9.01 38.70 3.38
CA PRO A 174 9.16 39.56 2.21
C PRO A 174 8.53 40.95 2.38
N LEU A 175 7.38 41.03 3.05
CA LEU A 175 6.71 42.31 3.35
C LEU A 175 7.55 43.15 4.31
N PHE A 176 8.13 42.51 5.33
CA PHE A 176 9.00 43.16 6.30
C PHE A 176 10.30 43.65 5.66
N GLN A 177 10.92 42.84 4.79
CA GLN A 177 12.09 43.27 4.00
C GLN A 177 11.76 44.46 3.09
N HIS A 178 10.60 44.47 2.45
CA HIS A 178 10.17 45.60 1.63
C HIS A 178 9.95 46.87 2.47
N ALA A 179 9.27 46.75 3.62
CA ALA A 179 9.05 47.86 4.56
C ALA A 179 10.38 48.44 5.12
N LEU A 180 11.35 47.57 5.45
CA LEU A 180 12.67 47.98 5.92
C LEU A 180 13.56 48.56 4.83
N SER A 181 13.37 48.15 3.57
CA SER A 181 14.19 48.64 2.44
C SER A 181 14.00 50.12 2.13
N GLY A 182 13.02 50.79 2.77
CA GLY A 182 12.96 52.25 2.88
C GLY A 182 12.89 53.02 1.56
N LYS A 183 12.63 52.35 0.43
CA LYS A 183 12.40 53.03 -0.86
C LYS A 183 11.00 53.63 -0.86
N SER A 184 10.83 54.75 -0.16
CA SER A 184 9.69 55.63 -0.42
C SER A 184 9.94 56.29 -1.78
N ASP A 185 9.15 55.95 -2.79
CA ASP A 185 9.02 56.81 -3.96
C ASP A 185 8.42 58.14 -3.48
N ALA A 186 9.29 59.11 -3.22
CA ALA A 186 8.98 60.40 -2.59
C ALA A 186 8.15 61.36 -3.49
N ALA A 187 7.44 60.85 -4.50
CA ALA A 187 6.72 61.68 -5.46
C ALA A 187 5.22 61.85 -5.15
N HIS A 188 4.56 60.89 -4.50
CA HIS A 188 3.11 60.99 -4.20
C HIS A 188 2.68 60.23 -2.92
N PRO A 189 2.46 60.92 -1.78
CA PRO A 189 2.13 60.27 -0.51
C PRO A 189 0.76 59.56 -0.50
N ASP A 190 -0.25 60.07 -1.22
CA ASP A 190 -1.62 59.52 -1.23
C ASP A 190 -1.82 58.34 -2.21
N ALA A 191 -0.87 58.13 -3.13
CA ALA A 191 -0.89 56.99 -4.06
C ALA A 191 -0.28 55.72 -3.45
N SER A 192 0.48 55.85 -2.36
CA SER A 192 1.30 54.76 -1.78
C SER A 192 0.47 53.69 -1.06
N GLN A 193 -0.56 54.05 -0.30
CA GLN A 193 -1.47 53.09 0.36
C GLN A 193 -2.41 52.41 -0.64
N PHE A 194 -2.85 53.13 -1.69
CA PHE A 194 -3.71 52.56 -2.73
C PHE A 194 -2.95 51.67 -3.73
N ALA A 195 -1.64 51.88 -3.90
CA ALA A 195 -0.76 51.05 -4.72
C ALA A 195 -0.30 49.77 -3.99
N THR A 196 -0.09 49.83 -2.68
CA THR A 196 0.38 48.68 -1.87
C THR A 196 -0.67 47.58 -1.72
N TRP A 197 -1.96 47.90 -1.54
CA TRP A 197 -3.00 46.85 -1.48
C TRP A 197 -3.25 46.20 -2.84
N LYS A 198 -3.19 46.95 -3.95
CA LYS A 198 -3.29 46.39 -5.31
C LYS A 198 -2.12 45.44 -5.59
N LEU A 199 -0.90 45.81 -5.19
CA LEU A 199 0.27 44.94 -5.30
C LEU A 199 0.10 43.66 -4.45
N GLY A 200 -0.44 43.78 -3.23
CA GLY A 200 -0.79 42.65 -2.37
C GLY A 200 -1.83 41.72 -3.00
N LEU A 201 -2.89 42.27 -3.60
CA LEU A 201 -3.91 41.49 -4.30
C LEU A 201 -3.32 40.75 -5.52
N HIS A 202 -2.47 41.40 -6.30
CA HIS A 202 -1.79 40.79 -7.44
C HIS A 202 -0.79 39.69 -7.05
N MET A 203 -0.14 39.83 -5.90
CA MET A 203 0.72 38.79 -5.32
C MET A 203 -0.12 37.58 -4.85
N PHE A 204 -1.27 37.84 -4.22
CA PHE A 204 -2.18 36.78 -3.79
C PHE A 204 -2.75 35.99 -4.96
N THR A 205 -3.21 36.67 -6.02
CA THR A 205 -3.71 36.03 -7.24
C THR A 205 -2.61 35.26 -7.97
N ALA A 206 -1.38 35.79 -8.04
CA ALA A 206 -0.25 35.07 -8.64
C ALA A 206 0.06 33.77 -7.86
N LEU A 207 -0.05 33.81 -6.54
CA LEU A 207 0.14 32.64 -5.69
C LEU A 207 -1.01 31.64 -5.84
N ALA A 208 -2.26 32.10 -5.88
CA ALA A 208 -3.42 31.23 -6.14
C ALA A 208 -3.30 30.54 -7.51
N LEU A 209 -2.82 31.28 -8.53
CA LEU A 209 -2.57 30.73 -9.86
C LEU A 209 -1.42 29.71 -9.86
N SER A 210 -0.39 29.91 -9.02
CA SER A 210 0.69 28.94 -8.84
C SER A 210 0.19 27.65 -8.17
N LEU A 211 -0.67 27.74 -7.16
CA LEU A 211 -1.30 26.58 -6.52
C LEU A 211 -2.19 25.83 -7.52
N SER A 212 -2.99 26.54 -8.30
CA SER A 212 -3.80 25.97 -9.38
C SER A 212 -2.94 25.27 -10.43
N THR A 213 -1.75 25.79 -10.75
CA THR A 213 -0.80 25.14 -11.67
C THR A 213 -0.26 23.83 -11.09
N VAL A 214 0.03 23.80 -9.79
CA VAL A 214 0.43 22.56 -9.10
C VAL A 214 -0.71 21.55 -9.10
N MET A 215 -1.96 21.97 -8.85
CA MET A 215 -3.12 21.08 -8.95
C MET A 215 -3.31 20.53 -10.36
N PHE A 216 -3.18 21.37 -11.38
CA PHE A 216 -3.21 20.94 -12.79
C PHE A 216 -2.11 19.93 -13.10
N THR A 217 -0.92 20.09 -12.50
CA THR A 217 0.20 19.13 -12.64
C THR A 217 -0.19 17.76 -12.08
N VAL A 218 -0.80 17.73 -10.89
CA VAL A 218 -1.29 16.49 -10.27
C VAL A 218 -2.37 15.84 -11.14
N VAL A 219 -3.35 16.62 -11.60
CA VAL A 219 -4.42 16.12 -12.48
C VAL A 219 -3.84 15.57 -13.79
N GLY A 220 -2.93 16.28 -14.44
CA GLY A 220 -2.28 15.81 -15.67
C GLY A 220 -1.49 14.51 -15.47
N ALA A 221 -0.79 14.37 -14.34
CA ALA A 221 -0.08 13.14 -13.99
C ALA A 221 -1.05 11.97 -13.76
N VAL A 222 -2.12 12.19 -12.99
CA VAL A 222 -3.13 11.14 -12.70
C VAL A 222 -3.88 10.74 -13.96
N SER A 223 -4.34 11.71 -14.77
CA SER A 223 -5.09 11.43 -16.00
C SER A 223 -4.27 10.64 -17.02
N SER A 224 -2.98 10.98 -17.20
CA SER A 224 -2.10 10.26 -18.13
C SER A 224 -1.78 8.83 -17.66
N ALA A 225 -1.51 8.64 -16.36
CA ALA A 225 -1.30 7.31 -15.79
C ALA A 225 -2.57 6.44 -15.80
N ALA A 226 -3.74 7.03 -15.52
CA ALA A 226 -5.02 6.37 -15.62
C ALA A 226 -5.32 5.94 -17.07
N ALA A 227 -5.07 6.83 -18.04
CA ALA A 227 -5.21 6.49 -19.46
C ALA A 227 -4.30 5.32 -19.86
N ALA A 228 -3.04 5.31 -19.39
CA ALA A 228 -2.13 4.19 -19.60
C ALA A 228 -2.66 2.88 -18.98
N ALA A 229 -3.23 2.93 -17.78
CA ALA A 229 -3.86 1.77 -17.14
C ALA A 229 -5.06 1.23 -17.91
N PHE A 230 -5.92 2.10 -18.44
CA PHE A 230 -7.03 1.69 -19.30
C PHE A 230 -6.56 1.07 -20.62
N LEU A 231 -5.53 1.63 -21.26
CA LEU A 231 -4.97 1.10 -22.49
C LEU A 231 -4.38 -0.29 -22.28
N VAL A 232 -3.55 -0.46 -21.24
CA VAL A 232 -2.91 -1.76 -20.93
C VAL A 232 -3.95 -2.82 -20.55
N SER A 233 -5.02 -2.42 -19.86
CA SER A 233 -6.09 -3.34 -19.44
C SER A 233 -7.14 -3.59 -20.53
N HIS A 234 -7.01 -2.97 -21.71
CA HIS A 234 -7.98 -3.14 -22.79
C HIS A 234 -7.81 -4.54 -23.43
N PRO A 235 -8.89 -5.29 -23.68
CA PRO A 235 -8.81 -6.64 -24.26
C PRO A 235 -8.09 -6.70 -25.61
N GLY A 236 -8.13 -5.62 -26.41
CA GLY A 236 -7.41 -5.55 -27.68
C GLY A 236 -5.90 -5.29 -27.56
N PHE A 237 -5.39 -4.97 -26.36
CA PHE A 237 -3.97 -4.66 -26.13
C PHE A 237 -3.21 -5.80 -25.46
N SER A 238 -3.78 -6.44 -24.45
CA SER A 238 -3.21 -7.62 -23.79
C SER A 238 -4.28 -8.70 -23.61
N TYR A 239 -4.02 -9.88 -24.19
CA TYR A 239 -4.89 -11.05 -24.09
C TYR A 239 -4.57 -11.94 -22.88
N HIS A 240 -3.58 -11.56 -22.06
CA HIS A 240 -3.06 -12.40 -20.97
C HIS A 240 -2.89 -11.62 -19.66
N SER A 241 -2.55 -12.35 -18.59
CA SER A 241 -2.12 -11.80 -17.30
C SER A 241 -1.04 -10.73 -17.44
N MET A 242 -1.09 -9.72 -16.58
CA MET A 242 -0.21 -8.55 -16.66
C MET A 242 1.22 -8.88 -16.18
N PRO A 243 2.27 -8.60 -16.98
CA PRO A 243 3.66 -8.92 -16.62
C PRO A 243 4.21 -8.19 -15.40
N TYR A 244 3.66 -7.02 -15.07
CA TYR A 244 4.11 -6.24 -13.91
C TYR A 244 3.83 -6.95 -12.57
N VAL A 245 3.03 -8.03 -12.57
CA VAL A 245 2.78 -8.83 -11.38
C VAL A 245 4.04 -9.61 -10.96
N ALA A 246 4.67 -10.32 -11.90
CA ALA A 246 5.95 -10.99 -11.67
C ALA A 246 7.15 -10.01 -11.69
N HIS A 247 7.02 -8.88 -12.40
CA HIS A 247 8.08 -7.90 -12.58
C HIS A 247 7.65 -6.48 -12.17
N PRO A 248 7.60 -6.17 -10.85
CA PRO A 248 7.07 -4.89 -10.35
C PRO A 248 7.76 -3.63 -10.88
N TRP A 249 9.01 -3.72 -11.34
CA TRP A 249 9.73 -2.59 -11.93
C TRP A 249 9.08 -2.07 -13.22
N LEU A 250 8.27 -2.89 -13.92
CA LEU A 250 7.50 -2.45 -15.09
C LEU A 250 6.48 -1.36 -14.74
N VAL A 251 6.00 -1.29 -13.49
CA VAL A 251 5.12 -0.21 -13.01
C VAL A 251 5.73 1.17 -13.26
N ILE A 252 7.06 1.29 -13.18
CA ILE A 252 7.77 2.55 -13.43
C ILE A 252 7.50 3.01 -14.86
N GLY A 253 7.68 2.14 -15.84
CA GLY A 253 7.47 2.52 -17.23
C GLY A 253 6.00 2.56 -17.64
N LEU A 254 5.17 1.68 -17.09
CA LEU A 254 3.74 1.62 -17.41
C LEU A 254 2.94 2.78 -16.81
N PHE A 255 3.30 3.25 -15.61
CA PHE A 255 2.50 4.23 -14.87
C PHE A 255 3.29 5.48 -14.42
N ALA A 256 4.53 5.33 -13.93
CA ALA A 256 5.30 6.49 -13.49
C ALA A 256 5.78 7.37 -14.66
N ALA A 257 6.20 6.76 -15.77
CA ALA A 257 6.63 7.46 -16.96
C ALA A 257 5.51 8.28 -17.64
N PRO A 258 4.30 7.74 -17.88
CA PRO A 258 3.18 8.57 -18.36
C PRO A 258 2.80 9.65 -17.35
N ALA A 259 2.76 9.36 -16.04
CA ALA A 259 2.50 10.36 -15.00
C ALA A 259 3.50 11.53 -15.08
N LEU A 260 4.78 11.22 -15.26
CA LEU A 260 5.85 12.20 -15.39
C LEU A 260 5.64 13.07 -16.64
N ALA A 261 5.37 12.45 -17.79
CA ALA A 261 5.12 13.16 -19.04
C ALA A 261 3.86 14.06 -18.96
N GLY A 262 2.74 13.53 -18.48
CA GLY A 262 1.49 14.28 -18.35
C GLY A 262 1.59 15.41 -17.33
N GLY A 263 2.28 15.17 -16.21
CA GLY A 263 2.59 16.19 -15.22
C GLY A 263 3.46 17.31 -15.81
N LEU A 264 4.54 17.00 -16.53
CA LEU A 264 5.42 17.97 -17.18
C LEU A 264 4.66 18.84 -18.21
N ILE A 265 3.79 18.24 -19.01
CA ILE A 265 2.97 18.95 -20.01
C ILE A 265 2.00 19.90 -19.31
N ALA A 266 1.25 19.42 -18.32
CA ALA A 266 0.30 20.23 -17.56
C ALA A 266 0.99 21.36 -16.80
N HIS A 267 2.17 21.10 -16.22
CA HIS A 267 2.97 22.09 -15.53
C HIS A 267 3.43 23.22 -16.47
N LYS A 268 3.95 22.85 -17.65
CA LYS A 268 4.38 23.83 -18.66
C LYS A 268 3.20 24.70 -19.14
N ALA A 269 2.02 24.11 -19.29
CA ALA A 269 0.81 24.87 -19.63
C ALA A 269 0.49 25.91 -18.53
N GLY A 270 0.50 25.51 -17.26
CA GLY A 270 0.25 26.43 -16.14
C GLY A 270 1.33 27.51 -15.99
N GLN A 271 2.61 27.18 -16.22
CA GLN A 271 3.71 28.14 -16.23
C GLN A 271 3.47 29.27 -17.26
N VAL A 272 2.97 28.93 -18.45
CA VAL A 272 2.62 29.92 -19.49
C VAL A 272 1.49 30.85 -19.01
N VAL A 273 0.53 30.33 -18.26
CA VAL A 273 -0.58 31.14 -17.70
C VAL A 273 -0.04 32.13 -16.65
N VAL A 274 0.80 31.67 -15.71
CA VAL A 274 1.43 32.54 -14.70
C VAL A 274 2.32 33.58 -15.37
N PHE A 275 3.11 33.20 -16.36
CA PHE A 275 3.95 34.12 -17.12
C PHE A 275 3.14 35.22 -17.82
N LYS A 276 2.04 34.86 -18.49
CA LYS A 276 1.13 35.82 -19.14
C LYS A 276 0.50 36.76 -18.11
N TYR A 277 0.12 36.25 -16.94
CA TYR A 277 -0.45 37.04 -15.86
C TYR A 277 0.54 38.08 -15.31
N LEU A 278 1.78 37.66 -14.99
CA LEU A 278 2.81 38.57 -14.49
C LEU A 278 3.21 39.63 -15.52
N LYS A 279 3.26 39.25 -16.80
CA LYS A 279 3.49 40.19 -17.90
C LYS A 279 2.37 41.22 -18.01
N TRP A 280 1.11 40.80 -17.82
CA TRP A 280 -0.05 41.69 -17.86
C TRP A 280 -0.07 42.72 -16.73
N ILE A 281 0.35 42.33 -15.51
CA ILE A 281 0.44 43.27 -14.37
C ILE A 281 1.59 44.28 -14.55
N GLY A 282 2.58 44.00 -15.41
CA GLY A 282 3.69 44.91 -15.67
C GLY A 282 4.78 44.92 -14.58
N LEU A 283 4.80 43.91 -13.70
CA LEU A 283 5.77 43.77 -12.60
C LEU A 283 7.24 43.70 -13.05
N CYS A 284 7.51 43.25 -14.28
CA CYS A 284 8.85 43.14 -14.85
C CYS A 284 8.84 43.43 -16.35
N GLN A 285 9.76 44.28 -16.83
CA GLN A 285 9.85 44.65 -18.25
C GLN A 285 10.72 43.71 -19.10
N ARG A 286 11.46 42.76 -18.48
CA ARG A 286 12.35 41.81 -19.19
C ARG A 286 11.91 40.36 -19.01
N GLY A 287 11.83 39.61 -20.12
CA GLY A 287 11.41 38.21 -20.14
C GLY A 287 12.15 37.27 -19.17
N PRO A 288 13.49 37.30 -19.09
CA PRO A 288 14.25 36.44 -18.16
C PRO A 288 13.96 36.72 -16.68
N ALA A 289 13.70 37.98 -16.32
CA ALA A 289 13.34 38.36 -14.95
C ALA A 289 11.92 37.87 -14.58
N ILE A 290 10.98 37.94 -15.52
CA ILE A 290 9.62 37.39 -15.34
C ILE A 290 9.71 35.88 -15.10
N MET A 291 10.49 35.15 -15.90
CA MET A 291 10.58 33.69 -15.78
C MET A 291 11.15 33.25 -14.42
N SER A 292 12.18 33.95 -13.92
CA SER A 292 12.72 33.74 -12.58
C SER A 292 11.65 33.89 -11.49
N GLU A 293 10.78 34.90 -11.61
CA GLU A 293 9.71 35.13 -10.64
C GLU A 293 8.59 34.08 -10.76
N VAL A 294 8.29 33.62 -11.98
CA VAL A 294 7.37 32.48 -12.21
C VAL A 294 7.88 31.22 -11.51
N GLU A 295 9.16 30.87 -11.66
CA GLU A 295 9.75 29.70 -11.01
C GLU A 295 9.70 29.81 -9.48
N ARG A 296 9.99 31.00 -8.96
CA ARG A 296 9.90 31.29 -7.54
C ARG A 296 8.48 31.12 -6.99
N LEU A 297 7.47 31.62 -7.70
CA LEU A 297 6.06 31.47 -7.32
C LEU A 297 5.59 30.02 -7.41
N LEU A 298 5.97 29.29 -8.46
CA LEU A 298 5.64 27.88 -8.61
C LEU A 298 6.26 27.03 -7.49
N TYR A 299 7.49 27.35 -7.08
CA TYR A 299 8.14 26.71 -5.94
C TYR A 299 7.36 26.92 -4.64
N LYS A 300 6.90 28.16 -4.39
CA LYS A 300 6.02 28.48 -3.24
C LYS A 300 4.71 27.71 -3.31
N GLY A 301 4.10 27.61 -4.49
CA GLY A 301 2.89 26.81 -4.72
C GLY A 301 3.07 25.33 -4.32
N GLY A 302 4.23 24.74 -4.59
CA GLY A 302 4.57 23.37 -4.18
C GLY A 302 4.66 23.19 -2.67
N VAL A 303 5.31 24.12 -1.97
CA VAL A 303 5.32 24.13 -0.51
C VAL A 303 3.91 24.25 0.05
N LEU A 304 3.09 25.16 -0.50
CA LEU A 304 1.72 25.36 -0.04
C LEU A 304 0.86 24.11 -0.21
N LEU A 305 1.03 23.35 -1.29
CA LEU A 305 0.37 22.05 -1.43
C LEU A 305 0.68 21.13 -0.25
N TRP A 306 1.96 20.93 0.08
CA TRP A 306 2.34 20.08 1.20
C TRP A 306 1.90 20.62 2.56
N MET A 307 1.85 21.95 2.71
CA MET A 307 1.28 22.59 3.89
C MET A 307 -0.21 22.28 4.03
N VAL A 308 -0.99 22.34 2.93
CA VAL A 308 -2.41 21.96 2.94
C VAL A 308 -2.58 20.49 3.27
N ILE A 309 -1.78 19.60 2.66
CA ILE A 309 -1.79 18.17 2.97
C ILE A 309 -1.47 17.93 4.45
N LEU A 310 -0.45 18.60 4.99
CA LEU A 310 -0.08 18.51 6.40
C LEU A 310 -1.21 18.98 7.32
N VAL A 311 -1.85 20.11 7.03
CA VAL A 311 -3.00 20.61 7.81
C VAL A 311 -4.16 19.62 7.81
N VAL A 312 -4.47 19.03 6.65
CA VAL A 312 -5.53 18.01 6.55
C VAL A 312 -5.14 16.74 7.30
N ALA A 313 -3.89 16.27 7.16
CA ALA A 313 -3.41 15.08 7.83
C ALA A 313 -3.37 15.24 9.36
N ASP A 314 -2.92 16.40 9.85
CA ASP A 314 -2.88 16.74 11.27
C ASP A 314 -4.29 16.84 11.88
N ARG A 315 -5.23 17.50 11.19
CA ARG A 315 -6.64 17.58 11.62
C ARG A 315 -7.32 16.20 11.74
N ASN A 316 -6.95 15.27 10.86
CA ASN A 316 -7.46 13.91 10.88
C ASN A 316 -6.62 12.97 11.77
N SER A 317 -5.61 13.49 12.47
CA SER A 317 -4.71 12.73 13.34
C SER A 317 -4.05 11.54 12.65
N LEU A 318 -3.65 11.71 11.38
CA LEU A 318 -2.98 10.66 10.61
C LEU A 318 -1.54 10.50 11.10
N GLY A 319 -1.17 9.28 11.52
CA GLY A 319 0.20 8.99 11.98
C GLY A 319 1.28 9.24 10.92
N SER A 320 0.93 9.18 9.63
CA SER A 320 1.84 9.48 8.51
C SER A 320 2.03 10.98 8.23
N ALA A 321 1.40 11.88 8.98
CA ALA A 321 1.51 13.33 8.77
C ALA A 321 2.97 13.85 8.83
N ILE A 322 3.85 13.14 9.53
CA ILE A 322 5.29 13.44 9.59
C ILE A 322 5.96 13.42 8.22
N LEU A 323 5.50 12.58 7.29
CA LEU A 323 6.02 12.56 5.93
C LEU A 323 5.69 13.87 5.20
N ALA A 324 4.44 14.34 5.32
CA ALA A 324 4.03 15.62 4.77
C ALA A 324 4.81 16.78 5.40
N PHE A 325 5.13 16.70 6.70
CA PHE A 325 5.97 17.67 7.38
C PHE A 325 7.40 17.71 6.81
N VAL A 326 8.06 16.56 6.65
CA VAL A 326 9.41 16.48 6.05
C VAL A 326 9.41 17.01 4.61
N LEU A 327 8.40 16.63 3.83
CA LEU A 327 8.25 17.04 2.44
C LEU A 327 7.86 18.52 2.29
N MET A 328 7.29 19.15 3.31
CA MET A 328 7.11 20.61 3.37
C MET A 328 8.40 21.33 3.79
N MET A 329 9.08 20.85 4.84
CA MET A 329 10.19 21.56 5.48
C MET A 329 11.48 21.56 4.66
N ALA A 330 11.85 20.42 4.03
CA ALA A 330 13.10 20.35 3.26
C ALA A 330 13.13 21.31 2.05
N PRO A 331 12.04 21.42 1.26
CA PRO A 331 11.90 22.44 0.24
C PRO A 331 11.82 23.86 0.81
N MET A 332 11.21 24.07 1.97
CA MET A 332 11.20 25.39 2.61
C MET A 332 12.58 25.87 3.03
N LEU A 333 13.42 25.01 3.59
CA LEU A 333 14.83 25.34 3.85
C LEU A 333 15.57 25.66 2.55
N THR A 334 15.31 24.90 1.49
CA THR A 334 15.91 25.17 0.18
C THR A 334 15.49 26.55 -0.33
N TYR A 335 14.21 26.89 -0.25
CA TYR A 335 13.69 28.21 -0.63
C TYR A 335 14.41 29.32 0.14
N LEU A 336 14.54 29.18 1.47
CA LEU A 336 15.21 30.17 2.31
C LEU A 336 16.68 30.37 1.92
N LEU A 337 17.41 29.28 1.64
CA LEU A 337 18.81 29.34 1.21
C LEU A 337 18.95 30.00 -0.16
N LEU A 338 18.05 29.71 -1.10
CA LEU A 338 18.04 30.34 -2.41
C LEU A 338 17.70 31.84 -2.29
N GLU A 339 16.73 32.19 -1.47
CA GLU A 339 16.31 33.57 -1.24
C GLU A 339 17.42 34.42 -0.60
N GLY A 340 18.13 33.88 0.39
CA GLY A 340 19.20 34.58 1.10
C GLY A 340 20.43 34.93 0.23
N ASP A 341 20.65 34.23 -0.88
CA ASP A 341 21.78 34.46 -1.79
C ASP A 341 21.53 35.59 -2.81
N GLY A 342 20.28 36.08 -2.93
CA GLY A 342 19.88 37.27 -3.72
C GLY A 342 20.07 37.19 -5.26
N GLN A 343 21.00 36.37 -5.76
CA GLN A 343 21.32 36.20 -7.18
C GLN A 343 20.94 34.81 -7.73
N SER A 344 20.63 33.85 -6.86
CA SER A 344 20.48 32.42 -7.18
C SER A 344 19.37 32.09 -8.18
N TRP A 345 18.28 32.85 -8.20
CA TRP A 345 17.15 32.71 -9.13
C TRP A 345 17.42 33.32 -10.52
N THR A 346 18.45 34.16 -10.66
CA THR A 346 18.86 34.78 -11.94
C THR A 346 19.87 33.92 -12.71
N THR A 347 20.10 34.17 -14.00
CA THR A 347 20.86 33.30 -14.94
C THR A 347 22.26 32.83 -14.49
N ASN A 348 22.89 33.48 -13.51
CA ASN A 348 24.11 32.99 -12.87
C ASN A 348 23.73 32.23 -11.59
N GLY A 349 23.66 30.89 -11.66
CA GLY A 349 23.22 30.08 -10.52
C GLY A 349 24.08 30.21 -9.26
N PRO A 350 23.64 29.61 -8.15
CA PRO A 350 24.28 29.76 -6.83
C PRO A 350 25.80 29.45 -6.86
N ARG A 351 26.57 29.88 -5.88
CA ARG A 351 27.96 29.37 -5.73
C ARG A 351 27.95 27.84 -5.72
N THR A 352 28.99 27.21 -6.26
CA THR A 352 29.04 25.75 -6.50
C THR A 352 28.64 24.95 -5.26
N GLY A 353 29.11 25.36 -4.07
CA GLY A 353 28.73 24.74 -2.80
C GLY A 353 27.25 24.90 -2.42
N LEU A 354 26.68 26.10 -2.60
CA LEU A 354 25.27 26.34 -2.29
C LEU A 354 24.34 25.58 -3.24
N ARG A 355 24.71 25.44 -4.52
CA ARG A 355 24.00 24.58 -5.49
C ARG A 355 23.88 23.15 -4.98
N TRP A 356 25.00 22.56 -4.57
CA TRP A 356 25.01 21.20 -4.04
C TRP A 356 24.12 21.07 -2.81
N CYS A 357 24.20 22.00 -1.84
CA CYS A 357 23.35 21.99 -0.66
C CYS A 357 21.85 22.10 -1.00
N THR A 358 21.46 23.03 -1.87
CA THR A 358 20.06 23.22 -2.26
C THR A 358 19.52 22.03 -3.06
N THR A 359 20.34 21.40 -3.90
CA THR A 359 19.94 20.20 -4.64
C THR A 359 19.79 19.00 -3.71
N VAL A 360 20.70 18.80 -2.75
CA VAL A 360 20.60 17.72 -1.76
C VAL A 360 19.35 17.89 -0.88
N LEU A 361 19.09 19.09 -0.37
CA LEU A 361 17.90 19.36 0.45
C LEU A 361 16.60 19.25 -0.35
N ALA A 362 16.55 19.74 -1.59
CA ALA A 362 15.33 19.75 -2.39
C ALA A 362 14.98 18.40 -3.04
N LEU A 363 15.99 17.59 -3.37
CA LEU A 363 15.80 16.34 -4.11
C LEU A 363 16.19 15.12 -3.29
N ALA A 364 17.37 15.09 -2.67
CA ALA A 364 17.84 13.90 -1.98
C ALA A 364 17.06 13.62 -0.69
N VAL A 365 16.72 14.63 0.11
CA VAL A 365 15.94 14.42 1.35
C VAL A 365 14.53 13.89 1.05
N PRO A 366 13.73 14.52 0.16
CA PRO A 366 12.43 13.97 -0.25
C PRO A 366 12.55 12.57 -0.86
N LEU A 367 13.55 12.35 -1.72
CA LEU A 367 13.75 11.06 -2.39
C LEU A 367 14.25 9.99 -1.42
N LEU A 368 15.06 10.28 -0.41
CA LEU A 368 15.43 9.31 0.62
C LEU A 368 14.26 8.98 1.54
N ALA A 369 13.46 10.00 1.91
CA ALA A 369 12.27 9.81 2.73
C ALA A 369 11.20 8.95 2.04
N THR A 370 11.16 8.94 0.70
CA THR A 370 10.12 8.23 -0.06
C THR A 370 10.60 7.15 -1.00
N SER A 371 11.89 7.04 -1.33
CA SER A 371 12.43 6.05 -2.28
C SER A 371 12.09 4.63 -1.86
N MET A 372 12.13 4.38 -0.55
CA MET A 372 11.80 3.07 0.00
C MET A 372 10.31 2.76 -0.17
N ALA A 373 9.43 3.74 0.07
CA ALA A 373 8.01 3.61 -0.22
C ALA A 373 7.74 3.51 -1.74
N ALA A 374 8.37 4.33 -2.57
CA ALA A 374 8.14 4.40 -4.01
C ALA A 374 8.49 3.11 -4.76
N ILE A 375 9.53 2.40 -4.32
CA ILE A 375 9.96 1.13 -4.93
C ILE A 375 9.17 -0.05 -4.38
N ARG A 376 8.90 -0.05 -3.07
CA ARG A 376 8.28 -1.20 -2.37
C ARG A 376 6.76 -1.19 -2.40
N LEU A 377 6.13 -0.01 -2.43
CA LEU A 377 4.68 0.14 -2.39
C LEU A 377 3.98 -0.44 -3.64
N PRO A 378 4.49 -0.28 -4.88
CA PRO A 378 3.89 -0.96 -6.02
C PRO A 378 3.94 -2.47 -5.88
N ALA A 379 5.07 -3.03 -5.41
CA ALA A 379 5.21 -4.46 -5.17
C ALA A 379 4.26 -4.96 -4.06
N PHE A 380 4.14 -4.18 -2.96
CA PHE A 380 3.18 -4.43 -1.89
C PHE A 380 1.75 -4.49 -2.45
N LEU A 381 1.32 -3.46 -3.17
CA LEU A 381 -0.05 -3.35 -3.69
C LEU A 381 -0.35 -4.48 -4.67
N VAL A 382 0.57 -4.77 -5.60
CA VAL A 382 0.45 -5.90 -6.53
C VAL A 382 0.29 -7.22 -5.76
N GLY A 383 1.09 -7.44 -4.72
CA GLY A 383 0.99 -8.62 -3.85
C GLY A 383 -0.36 -8.69 -3.12
N THR A 384 -0.82 -7.59 -2.54
CA THR A 384 -2.11 -7.52 -1.83
C THR A 384 -3.28 -7.77 -2.78
N PHE A 385 -3.31 -7.15 -3.97
CA PHE A 385 -4.40 -7.34 -4.94
C PHE A 385 -4.47 -8.78 -5.47
N THR A 386 -3.33 -9.43 -5.64
CA THR A 386 -3.30 -10.84 -6.09
C THR A 386 -3.58 -11.83 -4.97
N SER A 387 -3.40 -11.43 -3.71
CA SER A 387 -3.50 -12.34 -2.56
C SER A 387 -4.80 -12.22 -1.77
N MET A 388 -5.35 -11.02 -1.62
CA MET A 388 -6.58 -10.75 -0.88
C MET A 388 -7.79 -10.74 -1.81
N ASP A 389 -8.20 -11.93 -2.24
CA ASP A 389 -9.40 -12.13 -3.06
C ASP A 389 -10.52 -12.73 -2.21
N ARG A 390 -11.34 -11.87 -1.60
CA ARG A 390 -12.54 -12.30 -0.87
C ARG A 390 -13.75 -12.54 -1.77
N ASN A 391 -13.90 -11.78 -2.86
CA ASN A 391 -15.05 -11.85 -3.77
C ASN A 391 -14.56 -11.82 -5.23
N PRO A 392 -14.14 -12.98 -5.75
CA PRO A 392 -13.57 -13.08 -7.08
C PRO A 392 -14.55 -12.61 -8.15
N GLY A 393 -14.12 -11.62 -8.95
CA GLY A 393 -14.94 -11.06 -10.02
C GLY A 393 -15.81 -9.87 -9.65
N GLY A 394 -15.80 -9.41 -8.39
CA GLY A 394 -16.64 -8.29 -7.94
C GLY A 394 -16.16 -6.92 -8.46
N ALA A 395 -14.91 -6.83 -8.93
CA ALA A 395 -14.31 -5.61 -9.43
C ALA A 395 -13.97 -5.70 -10.93
N PRO A 396 -14.12 -4.61 -11.71
CA PRO A 396 -13.68 -4.56 -13.10
C PRO A 396 -12.19 -4.90 -13.27
N LEU A 397 -11.82 -5.58 -14.36
CA LEU A 397 -10.43 -6.04 -14.62
C LEU A 397 -9.39 -4.91 -14.64
N PHE A 398 -9.78 -3.69 -14.99
CA PHE A 398 -8.88 -2.53 -15.00
C PHE A 398 -8.66 -1.90 -13.63
N MET A 399 -9.49 -2.21 -12.61
CA MET A 399 -9.46 -1.54 -11.31
C MET A 399 -8.11 -1.67 -10.60
N PRO A 400 -7.47 -2.86 -10.52
CA PRO A 400 -6.17 -2.99 -9.87
C PRO A 400 -5.10 -2.12 -10.54
N SER A 401 -5.02 -2.18 -11.88
CA SER A 401 -4.10 -1.34 -12.69
C SER A 401 -4.36 0.16 -12.46
N LEU A 402 -5.63 0.57 -12.40
CA LEU A 402 -6.03 1.95 -12.19
C LEU A 402 -5.67 2.45 -10.78
N PHE A 403 -5.88 1.62 -9.75
CA PHE A 403 -5.53 1.98 -8.39
C PHE A 403 -4.01 2.16 -8.22
N ILE A 404 -3.24 1.21 -8.75
CA ILE A 404 -1.77 1.29 -8.74
C ILE A 404 -1.32 2.54 -9.50
N SER A 405 -1.89 2.82 -10.67
CA SER A 405 -1.48 3.96 -11.50
C SER A 405 -1.79 5.31 -10.85
N ILE A 406 -2.95 5.47 -10.22
CA ILE A 406 -3.31 6.70 -9.49
C ILE A 406 -2.34 6.93 -8.34
N LEU A 407 -2.06 5.89 -7.54
CA LEU A 407 -1.18 6.01 -6.38
C LEU A 407 0.27 6.36 -6.80
N VAL A 408 0.79 5.69 -7.84
CA VAL A 408 2.11 6.00 -8.40
C VAL A 408 2.14 7.41 -8.96
N ALA A 409 1.09 7.85 -9.67
CA ALA A 409 1.02 9.19 -10.22
C ALA A 409 0.99 10.27 -9.13
N LEU A 410 0.24 10.06 -8.04
CA LEU A 410 0.24 10.94 -6.88
C LEU A 410 1.65 11.04 -6.29
N LEU A 411 2.32 9.90 -6.08
CA LEU A 411 3.68 9.89 -5.56
C LEU A 411 4.63 10.67 -6.48
N VAL A 412 4.66 10.39 -7.79
CA VAL A 412 5.49 11.11 -8.77
C VAL A 412 5.19 12.61 -8.79
N SER A 413 3.90 12.99 -8.79
CA SER A 413 3.46 14.38 -8.85
C SER A 413 3.96 15.22 -7.68
N THR A 414 4.11 14.60 -6.50
CA THR A 414 4.52 15.31 -5.30
C THR A 414 6.00 15.70 -5.28
N PHE A 415 6.86 15.03 -6.06
CA PHE A 415 8.28 15.39 -6.22
C PHE A 415 8.53 16.31 -7.40
N LEU A 416 7.67 16.23 -8.41
CA LEU A 416 7.83 16.97 -9.66
C LEU A 416 7.96 18.48 -9.44
N VAL A 417 7.18 19.02 -8.50
CA VAL A 417 7.15 20.46 -8.21
C VAL A 417 8.52 21.00 -7.78
N TYR A 418 9.34 20.19 -7.12
CA TYR A 418 10.68 20.56 -6.66
C TYR A 418 11.77 20.40 -7.73
N LEU A 419 11.50 19.58 -8.76
CA LEU A 419 12.41 19.36 -9.88
C LEU A 419 12.35 20.51 -10.90
N PHE A 420 11.20 21.18 -11.03
CA PHE A 420 10.97 22.15 -12.10
C PHE A 420 11.90 23.37 -12.15
N PRO A 421 12.31 23.99 -11.03
CA PRO A 421 13.30 25.08 -11.08
C PRO A 421 14.64 24.66 -11.68
N TYR A 422 14.99 23.37 -11.58
CA TYR A 422 16.22 22.84 -12.14
C TYR A 422 16.04 22.39 -13.60
N ALA A 423 14.90 21.77 -13.93
CA ALA A 423 14.58 21.29 -15.27
C ALA A 423 14.37 22.43 -16.29
N HIS A 424 13.70 23.52 -15.90
CA HIS A 424 13.47 24.67 -16.77
C HIS A 424 14.75 25.42 -17.11
N ARG A 425 15.64 25.57 -16.12
CA ARG A 425 16.89 26.32 -16.25
C ARG A 425 17.87 25.73 -17.27
N GLN A 426 17.79 24.43 -17.53
CA GLN A 426 18.61 23.73 -18.51
C GLN A 426 17.90 23.49 -19.86
N GLY A 427 16.63 23.90 -20.01
CA GLY A 427 15.82 23.55 -21.19
C GLY A 427 15.55 22.05 -21.31
N ALA A 428 15.74 21.28 -20.24
CA ALA A 428 15.71 19.82 -20.23
C ALA A 428 14.29 19.24 -20.24
N THR A 429 13.25 20.05 -20.04
CA THR A 429 11.85 19.61 -19.94
C THR A 429 11.41 18.78 -21.16
N LEU A 430 11.77 19.19 -22.38
CA LEU A 430 11.40 18.46 -23.59
C LEU A 430 12.11 17.10 -23.67
N TRP A 431 13.38 17.05 -23.28
CA TRP A 431 14.16 15.82 -23.18
C TRP A 431 13.59 14.86 -22.14
N LEU A 432 13.19 15.37 -20.98
CA LEU A 432 12.55 14.58 -19.92
C LEU A 432 11.21 13.99 -20.38
N ILE A 433 10.39 14.78 -21.09
CA ILE A 433 9.14 14.28 -21.70
C ILE A 433 9.45 13.19 -22.72
N GLY A 434 10.38 13.44 -23.66
CA GLY A 434 10.75 12.47 -24.69
C GLY A 434 11.28 11.16 -24.11
N PHE A 435 12.16 11.25 -23.10
CA PHE A 435 12.70 10.09 -22.40
C PHE A 435 11.60 9.31 -21.65
N SER A 436 10.67 10.01 -21.00
CA SER A 436 9.54 9.37 -20.32
C SER A 436 8.62 8.64 -21.30
N LEU A 437 8.30 9.26 -22.44
CA LEU A 437 7.51 8.62 -23.50
C LEU A 437 8.23 7.41 -24.11
N PHE A 438 9.56 7.45 -24.23
CA PHE A 438 10.36 6.31 -24.68
C PHE A 438 10.32 5.13 -23.68
N ILE A 439 10.47 5.40 -22.37
CA ILE A 439 10.32 4.36 -21.34
C ILE A 439 8.90 3.78 -21.35
N MET A 440 7.88 4.62 -21.51
CA MET A 440 6.50 4.17 -21.62
C MET A 440 6.29 3.27 -22.84
N ALA A 441 6.76 3.70 -24.02
CA ALA A 441 6.62 2.94 -25.26
C ALA A 441 7.34 1.58 -25.21
N THR A 442 8.56 1.54 -24.67
CA THR A 442 9.30 0.29 -24.48
C THR A 442 8.59 -0.64 -23.50
N SER A 443 8.05 -0.13 -22.40
CA SER A 443 7.29 -0.93 -21.43
C SER A 443 5.98 -1.47 -22.04
N PHE A 444 5.27 -0.64 -22.80
CA PHE A 444 4.05 -1.07 -23.52
C PHE A 444 4.37 -2.16 -24.53
N PHE A 445 5.47 -2.01 -25.28
CA PHE A 445 5.93 -3.02 -26.22
C PHE A 445 6.28 -4.33 -25.51
N THR A 446 6.98 -4.29 -24.38
CA THR A 446 7.31 -5.51 -23.61
C THR A 446 6.07 -6.26 -23.11
N VAL A 447 5.04 -5.53 -22.70
CA VAL A 447 3.77 -6.13 -22.25
C VAL A 447 2.99 -6.70 -23.43
N HIS A 448 2.86 -5.94 -24.52
CA HIS A 448 2.11 -6.36 -25.70
C HIS A 448 2.73 -7.60 -26.38
N GLN A 449 4.06 -7.65 -26.48
CA GLN A 449 4.79 -8.78 -27.08
C GLN A 449 5.05 -9.93 -26.10
N GLN A 450 4.60 -9.81 -24.83
CA GLN A 450 4.81 -10.81 -23.79
C GLN A 450 6.27 -11.27 -23.63
N ILE A 451 7.22 -10.35 -23.81
CA ILE A 451 8.66 -10.66 -23.71
C ILE A 451 8.98 -11.21 -22.32
N LEU A 452 8.27 -10.73 -21.31
CA LEU A 452 8.41 -11.16 -19.93
C LEU A 452 7.19 -12.01 -19.52
N PRO A 453 7.42 -13.18 -18.91
CA PRO A 453 6.32 -14.03 -18.46
C PRO A 453 5.56 -13.35 -17.32
N PRO A 454 4.22 -13.41 -17.32
CA PRO A 454 3.42 -12.76 -16.28
C PRO A 454 3.34 -13.52 -14.96
N LEU A 455 3.69 -14.80 -14.99
CA LEU A 455 3.73 -15.69 -13.84
C LEU A 455 5.13 -16.31 -13.74
N SER A 456 5.52 -16.72 -12.54
CA SER A 456 6.81 -17.40 -12.28
C SER A 456 6.59 -18.58 -11.35
N ASP A 457 7.61 -19.44 -11.17
CA ASP A 457 7.54 -20.60 -10.27
C ASP A 457 7.18 -20.23 -8.81
N THR A 458 7.46 -18.99 -8.41
CA THR A 458 7.12 -18.45 -7.08
C THR A 458 5.83 -17.65 -7.07
N LEU A 459 5.32 -17.28 -8.24
CA LEU A 459 4.22 -16.34 -8.42
C LEU A 459 3.22 -16.93 -9.42
N THR A 460 2.35 -17.78 -8.91
CA THR A 460 1.35 -18.53 -9.69
C THR A 460 -0.04 -17.92 -9.52
N ARG A 461 -0.91 -18.12 -10.50
CA ARG A 461 -2.33 -17.80 -10.32
C ARG A 461 -2.92 -18.69 -9.21
N LYS A 462 -3.68 -18.08 -8.30
CA LYS A 462 -4.42 -18.84 -7.28
C LYS A 462 -5.56 -19.62 -7.95
N VAL A 463 -5.65 -20.91 -7.64
CA VAL A 463 -6.72 -21.82 -8.07
C VAL A 463 -7.33 -22.41 -6.81
N ASN A 464 -8.65 -22.35 -6.64
CA ASN A 464 -9.30 -23.15 -5.59
C ASN A 464 -10.05 -24.30 -6.23
N VAL A 465 -9.79 -25.49 -5.71
CA VAL A 465 -10.59 -26.67 -6.01
C VAL A 465 -11.70 -26.72 -4.97
N MET A 466 -12.95 -26.68 -5.42
CA MET A 466 -14.11 -26.62 -4.53
C MET A 466 -15.01 -27.82 -4.81
N HIS A 467 -15.31 -28.58 -3.77
CA HIS A 467 -16.22 -29.72 -3.88
C HIS A 467 -17.52 -29.37 -3.18
N TYR A 468 -18.64 -29.47 -3.91
CA TYR A 468 -19.98 -29.22 -3.38
C TYR A 468 -20.76 -30.53 -3.30
N PHE A 469 -21.32 -30.81 -2.13
CA PHE A 469 -22.17 -31.98 -1.91
C PHE A 469 -23.52 -31.54 -1.42
N ASP A 470 -24.53 -31.89 -2.20
CA ASP A 470 -25.93 -31.79 -1.85
C ASP A 470 -26.48 -33.20 -1.60
N ALA A 471 -27.53 -33.33 -0.79
CA ALA A 471 -28.14 -34.60 -0.44
C ALA A 471 -28.53 -35.44 -1.69
N ASP A 472 -28.88 -34.77 -2.79
CA ASP A 472 -29.30 -35.39 -4.05
C ASP A 472 -28.23 -35.36 -5.17
N ARG A 473 -27.20 -34.49 -5.06
CA ARG A 473 -26.21 -34.23 -6.12
C ARG A 473 -24.79 -34.13 -5.58
N SER A 474 -23.87 -34.91 -6.14
CA SER A 474 -22.43 -34.78 -5.92
C SER A 474 -21.77 -34.13 -7.14
N ALA A 475 -21.34 -32.88 -7.01
CA ALA A 475 -20.67 -32.15 -8.10
C ALA A 475 -19.45 -31.41 -7.55
N GLY A 476 -18.26 -31.66 -8.12
CA GLY A 476 -17.09 -30.84 -7.81
C GLY A 476 -16.83 -29.85 -8.93
N PHE A 477 -16.40 -28.67 -8.53
CA PHE A 477 -16.08 -27.55 -9.41
C PHE A 477 -14.65 -27.13 -9.14
N VAL A 478 -13.78 -27.25 -10.15
CA VAL A 478 -12.53 -26.49 -10.10
C VAL A 478 -12.86 -25.06 -10.46
N THR A 479 -12.64 -24.11 -9.55
CA THR A 479 -12.88 -22.68 -9.78
C THR A 479 -11.55 -21.94 -9.94
N PHE A 480 -11.38 -21.30 -11.09
CA PHE A 480 -10.27 -20.38 -11.35
C PHE A 480 -10.75 -18.95 -11.14
N PHE A 481 -10.05 -18.20 -10.29
CA PHE A 481 -10.40 -16.82 -9.97
C PHE A 481 -9.62 -15.81 -10.80
N SER A 482 -10.23 -14.64 -11.00
CA SER A 482 -9.82 -13.63 -11.98
C SER A 482 -9.00 -12.47 -11.42
N LEU A 483 -8.75 -12.37 -10.12
CA LEU A 483 -8.16 -11.14 -9.56
C LEU A 483 -6.70 -10.90 -9.90
N THR A 484 -6.01 -11.86 -10.54
CA THR A 484 -4.78 -11.56 -11.25
C THR A 484 -5.09 -10.58 -12.40
N PRO A 485 -4.52 -9.36 -12.43
CA PRO A 485 -4.79 -8.41 -13.50
C PRO A 485 -4.55 -9.06 -14.88
N GLY A 486 -5.53 -8.99 -15.78
CA GLY A 486 -5.47 -9.63 -17.11
C GLY A 486 -6.81 -10.20 -17.58
N ALA A 487 -6.81 -10.82 -18.77
CA ALA A 487 -8.00 -11.41 -19.38
C ALA A 487 -8.05 -12.94 -19.15
N LEU A 488 -8.68 -13.36 -18.04
CA LEU A 488 -8.85 -14.79 -17.71
C LEU A 488 -9.59 -15.57 -18.81
N ASP A 489 -10.58 -14.96 -19.46
CA ASP A 489 -11.36 -15.57 -20.56
C ASP A 489 -10.47 -16.03 -21.73
N GLU A 490 -9.51 -15.21 -22.15
CA GLU A 490 -8.61 -15.52 -23.28
C GLU A 490 -7.49 -16.47 -22.85
N GLU A 491 -7.00 -16.30 -21.63
CA GLU A 491 -5.99 -17.19 -21.06
C GLU A 491 -6.50 -18.65 -20.97
N VAL A 492 -7.75 -18.85 -20.55
CA VAL A 492 -8.36 -20.20 -20.51
C VAL A 492 -8.48 -20.82 -21.90
N LYS A 493 -8.79 -20.04 -22.95
CA LYS A 493 -8.79 -20.56 -24.33
C LYS A 493 -7.42 -21.07 -24.74
N THR A 494 -6.35 -20.38 -24.32
CA THR A 494 -4.98 -20.81 -24.62
C THR A 494 -4.52 -22.02 -23.82
N MET A 495 -5.09 -22.27 -22.63
CA MET A 495 -4.80 -23.46 -21.82
C MET A 495 -5.39 -24.76 -22.41
N ASN A 496 -6.37 -24.66 -23.32
CA ASN A 496 -7.01 -25.79 -24.02
C ASN A 496 -7.51 -26.92 -23.09
N VAL A 497 -8.08 -26.56 -21.93
CA VAL A 497 -8.64 -27.52 -20.97
C VAL A 497 -10.08 -27.87 -21.35
N GLU A 498 -10.33 -29.13 -21.71
CA GLU A 498 -11.67 -29.61 -22.03
C GLU A 498 -12.63 -29.48 -20.82
N GLY A 499 -13.83 -28.97 -21.07
CA GLY A 499 -14.91 -28.82 -20.09
C GLY A 499 -14.78 -27.60 -19.16
N LEU A 500 -13.77 -26.75 -19.34
CA LEU A 500 -13.61 -25.52 -18.56
C LEU A 500 -14.39 -24.37 -19.22
N SER A 501 -15.33 -23.77 -18.48
CA SER A 501 -16.14 -22.65 -18.98
C SER A 501 -16.15 -21.48 -18.00
N CYS A 502 -15.86 -20.27 -18.50
CA CYS A 502 -15.88 -19.03 -17.72
C CYS A 502 -17.26 -18.39 -17.78
N LYS A 503 -17.83 -18.04 -16.63
CA LYS A 503 -19.14 -17.39 -16.52
C LYS A 503 -19.05 -16.17 -15.61
N LYS A 504 -19.56 -15.04 -16.10
CA LYS A 504 -19.84 -13.83 -15.31
C LYS A 504 -21.24 -13.99 -14.72
N ASP A 505 -21.43 -13.56 -13.48
CA ASP A 505 -22.66 -13.71 -12.68
C ASP A 505 -22.94 -15.14 -12.20
N MET A 506 -21.89 -15.86 -11.78
CA MET A 506 -22.11 -16.96 -10.85
C MET A 506 -22.59 -16.37 -9.52
N LEU A 507 -23.60 -16.97 -8.92
CA LEU A 507 -23.96 -16.75 -7.52
C LEU A 507 -23.86 -18.11 -6.86
N ILE A 508 -22.63 -18.60 -6.72
CA ILE A 508 -22.39 -19.74 -5.85
C ILE A 508 -21.97 -19.17 -4.51
N ASP A 509 -22.83 -19.37 -3.51
CA ASP A 509 -22.57 -19.04 -2.11
C ASP A 509 -21.83 -20.23 -1.49
N PHE A 510 -20.57 -20.02 -1.15
CA PHE A 510 -19.72 -21.04 -0.55
C PHE A 510 -19.70 -20.97 0.98
N VAL A 511 -20.76 -20.43 1.61
CA VAL A 511 -20.91 -20.19 3.06
C VAL A 511 -19.99 -19.07 3.58
N HIS A 512 -18.73 -19.02 3.13
CA HIS A 512 -17.75 -18.01 3.55
C HIS A 512 -17.47 -16.93 2.51
N PHE A 513 -17.82 -17.11 1.23
CA PHE A 513 -17.58 -16.11 0.18
C PHE A 513 -18.47 -16.29 -1.06
N ASN A 514 -18.68 -15.20 -1.80
CA ASN A 514 -19.46 -15.18 -3.05
C ASN A 514 -18.54 -14.98 -4.26
N VAL A 515 -18.76 -15.76 -5.30
CA VAL A 515 -17.95 -15.71 -6.53
C VAL A 515 -18.80 -15.19 -7.67
N THR A 516 -18.51 -14.00 -8.19
CA THR A 516 -19.26 -13.39 -9.29
C THR A 516 -18.65 -13.67 -10.67
N TYR A 517 -17.35 -13.93 -10.77
CA TYR A 517 -16.71 -14.35 -12.02
C TYR A 517 -15.62 -15.39 -11.76
N ALA A 518 -15.81 -16.58 -12.34
CA ALA A 518 -14.87 -17.68 -12.29
C ALA A 518 -14.98 -18.58 -13.53
N CYS A 519 -13.92 -19.34 -13.78
CA CYS A 519 -13.96 -20.46 -14.74
C CYS A 519 -14.16 -21.76 -13.99
N THR A 520 -15.14 -22.53 -14.44
CA THR A 520 -15.56 -23.77 -13.78
C THR A 520 -15.46 -24.95 -14.72
N LYS A 521 -14.90 -26.04 -14.21
CA LYS A 521 -15.02 -27.37 -14.78
C LYS A 521 -15.84 -28.19 -13.80
N GLY A 522 -17.10 -28.45 -14.17
CA GLY A 522 -17.99 -29.28 -13.37
C GLY A 522 -17.81 -30.75 -13.75
N THR A 523 -17.58 -31.61 -12.77
CA THR A 523 -17.65 -33.06 -12.94
C THR A 523 -18.80 -33.60 -12.10
N ASP A 524 -19.72 -34.33 -12.72
CA ASP A 524 -20.67 -35.16 -11.98
C ASP A 524 -19.91 -36.36 -11.43
N TYR A 525 -19.66 -36.36 -10.12
CA TYR A 525 -18.87 -37.41 -9.47
C TYR A 525 -19.54 -38.79 -9.57
N ARG A 526 -20.85 -38.87 -9.86
CA ARG A 526 -21.51 -40.15 -10.14
C ARG A 526 -21.17 -40.71 -11.52
N ALA A 527 -20.80 -39.84 -12.47
CA ALA A 527 -20.52 -40.23 -13.85
C ALA A 527 -19.02 -40.39 -14.12
N GLN A 528 -18.20 -39.45 -13.64
CA GLN A 528 -16.74 -39.49 -13.73
C GLN A 528 -16.12 -38.80 -12.51
N PRO A 529 -15.36 -39.50 -11.65
CA PRO A 529 -14.58 -38.84 -10.60
C PRO A 529 -13.55 -37.90 -11.23
N PHE A 530 -13.19 -36.82 -10.52
CA PHE A 530 -12.13 -35.90 -10.95
C PHE A 530 -10.78 -36.63 -10.87
N ASP A 531 -10.44 -37.36 -11.93
CA ASP A 531 -9.22 -38.17 -12.03
C ASP A 531 -8.17 -37.42 -12.85
N ASP A 532 -7.56 -36.41 -12.23
CA ASP A 532 -6.36 -35.78 -12.77
C ASP A 532 -5.18 -36.08 -11.85
N SER A 533 -4.52 -37.21 -12.12
CA SER A 533 -3.33 -37.67 -11.40
C SER A 533 -2.18 -36.64 -11.40
N THR A 534 -2.23 -35.65 -12.29
CA THR A 534 -1.23 -34.58 -12.38
C THR A 534 -1.45 -33.46 -11.35
N LEU A 535 -2.70 -33.18 -10.96
CA LEU A 535 -3.04 -32.05 -10.09
C LEU A 535 -2.90 -32.35 -8.59
N ARG A 536 -2.82 -33.64 -8.18
CA ARG A 536 -2.84 -34.08 -6.76
C ARG A 536 -3.86 -33.31 -5.91
N ALA A 537 -5.00 -32.96 -6.50
CA ALA A 537 -6.02 -32.14 -5.88
C ALA A 537 -6.65 -32.88 -4.67
N PRO A 538 -7.15 -32.15 -3.66
CA PRO A 538 -7.94 -32.77 -2.61
C PRO A 538 -9.16 -33.48 -3.24
N LYS A 539 -9.57 -34.59 -2.65
CA LYS A 539 -10.75 -35.36 -3.05
C LYS A 539 -11.70 -35.46 -1.87
N LEU A 540 -12.98 -35.37 -2.16
CA LEU A 540 -14.04 -35.60 -1.19
C LEU A 540 -14.93 -36.70 -1.76
N GLU A 541 -15.14 -37.76 -1.00
CA GLU A 541 -15.91 -38.93 -1.43
C GLU A 541 -17.05 -39.21 -0.45
N LEU A 542 -18.26 -39.40 -0.99
CA LEU A 542 -19.39 -39.89 -0.20
C LEU A 542 -19.27 -41.41 -0.12
N VAL A 543 -19.16 -41.95 1.09
CA VAL A 543 -19.21 -43.39 1.31
C VAL A 543 -20.68 -43.77 1.53
N PRO A 544 -21.32 -44.52 0.61
CA PRO A 544 -22.64 -45.07 0.88
C PRO A 544 -22.52 -46.09 2.02
N ASN A 545 -23.41 -46.02 3.00
CA ASN A 545 -23.49 -47.08 4.01
C ASN A 545 -23.89 -48.40 3.31
N GLY A 546 -22.99 -49.37 3.32
CA GLY A 546 -23.18 -50.70 2.74
C GLY A 546 -22.63 -50.80 1.32
N GLY A 547 -21.53 -51.56 1.17
CA GLY A 547 -20.97 -51.93 -0.12
C GLY A 547 -21.96 -52.74 -0.95
N SER A 548 -22.77 -52.08 -1.79
CA SER A 548 -23.17 -52.61 -3.09
C SER A 548 -23.90 -51.55 -3.90
N SER A 549 -23.49 -51.45 -5.16
CA SER A 549 -24.22 -50.74 -6.21
C SER A 549 -25.62 -51.35 -6.36
N ARG A 550 -26.66 -50.71 -5.80
CA ARG A 550 -28.04 -50.89 -6.26
C ARG A 550 -28.91 -49.69 -5.90
N SER A 551 -29.21 -48.93 -6.96
CA SER A 551 -30.48 -48.30 -7.31
C SER A 551 -31.49 -48.00 -6.19
N SER A 552 -31.86 -46.72 -6.11
CA SER A 552 -33.21 -46.25 -5.80
C SER A 552 -33.85 -46.81 -4.53
N SER A 553 -33.46 -46.29 -3.37
CA SER A 553 -34.36 -46.25 -2.23
C SER A 553 -34.18 -44.91 -1.51
N VAL A 554 -35.30 -44.25 -1.27
CA VAL A 554 -35.45 -43.05 -0.43
C VAL A 554 -34.55 -43.19 0.80
N ARG A 555 -33.57 -42.30 0.93
CA ARG A 555 -32.74 -42.16 2.14
C ARG A 555 -33.68 -41.90 3.31
N ARG A 556 -33.49 -42.60 4.43
CA ARG A 556 -34.07 -42.18 5.70
C ARG A 556 -33.27 -40.99 6.22
N ASP A 557 -33.94 -39.92 6.62
CA ASP A 557 -33.33 -38.68 7.13
C ASP A 557 -32.45 -38.90 8.39
N ASP A 558 -32.51 -40.08 9.01
CA ASP A 558 -31.82 -40.43 10.26
C ASP A 558 -30.46 -41.16 10.10
N GLU A 559 -30.01 -41.48 8.87
CA GLU A 559 -28.71 -42.16 8.70
C GLU A 559 -27.52 -41.19 8.63
N PRO A 560 -26.43 -41.40 9.40
CA PRO A 560 -25.27 -40.53 9.39
C PRO A 560 -24.56 -40.61 8.02
N MET A 561 -24.35 -39.44 7.40
CA MET A 561 -23.62 -39.32 6.15
C MET A 561 -22.12 -39.39 6.40
N HIS A 562 -21.45 -40.38 5.82
CA HIS A 562 -19.99 -40.49 5.88
C HIS A 562 -19.37 -39.80 4.66
N VAL A 563 -18.52 -38.80 4.95
CA VAL A 563 -17.76 -38.06 3.96
C VAL A 563 -16.28 -38.33 4.21
N PHE A 564 -15.60 -38.92 3.24
CA PHE A 564 -14.15 -39.12 3.27
C PHE A 564 -13.47 -37.95 2.57
N ILE A 565 -12.35 -37.48 3.13
CA ILE A 565 -11.58 -36.35 2.60
C ILE A 565 -10.13 -36.80 2.46
N ASP A 566 -9.65 -36.87 1.23
CA ASP A 566 -8.24 -37.02 0.91
C ASP A 566 -7.67 -35.64 0.59
N ALA A 567 -6.73 -35.15 1.39
CA ALA A 567 -6.08 -33.87 1.13
C ALA A 567 -5.15 -33.92 -0.10
N GLY A 568 -4.80 -35.11 -0.60
CA GLY A 568 -3.90 -35.30 -1.72
C GLY A 568 -2.55 -34.63 -1.48
N GLY A 569 -2.14 -33.74 -2.40
CA GLY A 569 -0.94 -32.91 -2.28
C GLY A 569 -1.17 -31.54 -1.62
N SER A 570 -2.39 -31.24 -1.18
CA SER A 570 -2.71 -29.93 -0.60
C SER A 570 -2.09 -29.76 0.78
N MET A 571 -1.26 -28.72 0.96
CA MET A 571 -0.66 -28.39 2.25
C MET A 571 -1.52 -27.44 3.11
N ARG A 572 -2.57 -26.83 2.53
CA ARG A 572 -3.46 -25.88 3.20
C ARG A 572 -4.90 -26.16 2.75
N TRP A 573 -5.74 -26.62 3.66
CA TRP A 573 -7.15 -26.87 3.41
C TRP A 573 -8.00 -26.39 4.61
N ALA A 574 -9.26 -26.08 4.33
CA ALA A 574 -10.23 -25.71 5.34
C ALA A 574 -11.55 -26.43 5.04
N ILE A 575 -12.27 -26.82 6.10
CA ILE A 575 -13.60 -27.38 6.01
C ILE A 575 -14.55 -26.40 6.68
N ALA A 576 -15.62 -26.05 5.98
CA ALA A 576 -16.70 -25.23 6.51
C ALA A 576 -17.98 -26.07 6.55
N ILE A 577 -18.69 -26.01 7.67
CA ILE A 577 -19.96 -26.71 7.89
C ILE A 577 -21.00 -25.66 8.22
N ASN A 578 -22.08 -25.63 7.43
CA ASN A 578 -23.21 -24.75 7.71
C ASN A 578 -24.02 -25.30 8.89
N SER A 579 -23.88 -24.68 10.07
CA SER A 579 -24.55 -25.10 11.30
C SER A 579 -26.06 -24.85 11.30
N ASP A 580 -26.57 -24.02 10.39
CA ASP A 580 -28.02 -23.82 10.23
C ASP A 580 -28.69 -25.02 9.56
N ILE A 581 -27.90 -25.82 8.84
CA ILE A 581 -28.35 -27.01 8.10
C ILE A 581 -27.90 -28.30 8.80
N VAL A 582 -26.68 -28.33 9.35
CA VAL A 582 -26.09 -29.52 9.98
C VAL A 582 -25.99 -29.32 11.49
N ALA A 583 -26.90 -29.96 12.23
CA ALA A 583 -26.98 -29.82 13.69
C ALA A 583 -25.93 -30.65 14.45
N ASN A 584 -25.54 -31.83 13.94
CA ASN A 584 -24.61 -32.75 14.60
C ASN A 584 -23.60 -33.31 13.59
N TYR A 585 -22.30 -33.23 13.91
CA TYR A 585 -21.23 -33.82 13.11
C TYR A 585 -20.07 -34.31 14.00
N SER A 586 -19.27 -35.23 13.49
CA SER A 586 -18.02 -35.67 14.11
C SER A 586 -16.92 -35.79 13.05
N LEU A 587 -15.69 -35.45 13.42
CA LEU A 587 -14.51 -35.52 12.56
C LEU A 587 -13.55 -36.56 13.13
N ALA A 588 -13.13 -37.52 12.32
CA ALA A 588 -12.16 -38.54 12.68
C ALA A 588 -11.06 -38.62 11.63
N THR A 589 -9.81 -38.78 12.06
CA THR A 589 -8.66 -38.98 11.17
C THR A 589 -8.36 -40.46 11.04
N ARG A 590 -8.34 -40.99 9.81
CA ARG A 590 -7.94 -42.38 9.55
C ARG A 590 -6.50 -42.40 9.02
N SER A 591 -5.59 -43.07 9.72
CA SER A 591 -4.22 -43.28 9.27
C SER A 591 -4.08 -44.67 8.63
N GLY A 592 -4.28 -44.77 7.31
CA GLY A 592 -4.16 -46.03 6.57
C GLY A 592 -4.77 -45.94 5.16
N SER A 593 -4.36 -46.83 4.25
CA SER A 593 -4.95 -46.93 2.91
C SER A 593 -6.43 -47.32 2.98
N VAL A 594 -7.23 -46.83 2.02
CA VAL A 594 -8.69 -46.97 1.93
C VAL A 594 -9.19 -48.43 1.99
N ASP A 595 -8.31 -49.40 1.72
CA ASP A 595 -8.65 -50.83 1.67
C ASP A 595 -8.62 -51.58 3.00
N ASP A 596 -8.17 -50.97 4.11
CA ASP A 596 -8.13 -51.67 5.40
C ASP A 596 -9.44 -51.45 6.18
N GLU A 597 -10.44 -52.31 5.95
CA GLU A 597 -11.73 -52.36 6.66
C GLU A 597 -11.64 -52.51 8.19
N ASN A 598 -10.44 -52.59 8.79
CA ASN A 598 -10.25 -52.90 10.21
C ASN A 598 -9.33 -51.95 11.01
N SER A 599 -8.95 -50.78 10.51
CA SER A 599 -8.22 -49.80 11.33
C SER A 599 -9.18 -48.77 11.95
N THR A 600 -9.44 -48.90 13.26
CA THR A 600 -10.16 -47.93 14.10
C THR A 600 -9.51 -46.56 14.12
#